data_AF-A0A529AIS1-F1
#
_entry.id   AF-A0A529AIS1-F1
#
_cell.length_a   1.000
_cell.length_b   1.000
_cell.length_c   1.000
_cell.angle_alpha   90.00
_cell.angle_beta   90.00
_cell.angle_gamma   90.00
#
_symmetry.space_group_name_H-M   'P 1'
#
loop_
_entity.id
_entity.type
_entity.pdbx_description
1 polymer ?
#
loop_
_entity_poly.entity_id
_entity_poly.type
_entity_poly.pdbx_seq_one_letter_code
_entity_poly.pdbx_strand_id
1 'polypeptide(L)' 'MTTLTYLIPVALFLGALGLGGFLWALKSGQYEDLDGAAERILIDREDESGH' A
#
# COMPACT_ATOMS: atom_id res chain seq x y z
N MET A 1 39.21 3.21 -1.78
CA MET A 1 37.83 2.92 -2.22
C MET A 1 36.89 3.57 -1.24
N THR A 2 35.97 4.43 -1.71
CA THR A 2 35.09 5.21 -0.83
C THR A 2 33.84 4.40 -0.49
N THR A 3 33.31 4.56 0.71
CA THR A 3 32.07 3.87 1.17
C THR A 3 30.88 4.16 0.26
N LEU A 4 30.88 5.34 -0.39
CA LEU A 4 29.86 5.74 -1.37
C LEU A 4 29.72 4.76 -2.54
N THR A 5 30.81 4.09 -2.96
CA THR A 5 30.76 3.10 -4.04
C THR A 5 29.82 1.93 -3.74
N TYR A 6 29.62 1.59 -2.46
CA TYR A 6 28.68 0.54 -2.05
C TYR A 6 27.31 1.11 -1.65
N LEU A 7 27.28 2.29 -1.02
CA LEU A 7 26.01 2.86 -0.53
C LEU A 7 25.10 3.32 -1.66
N ILE A 8 25.65 3.87 -2.75
CA ILE A 8 24.86 4.33 -3.90
C ILE A 8 24.07 3.17 -4.53
N PRO A 9 24.69 2.05 -4.94
CA PRO A 9 23.94 0.94 -5.54
C PRO A 9 22.96 0.28 -4.55
N VAL A 10 23.32 0.19 -3.27
CA VAL A 10 22.40 -0.33 -2.23
C VAL A 10 21.17 0.57 -2.08
N ALA A 11 21.35 1.89 -2.02
CA ALA A 11 20.23 2.83 -1.91
C ALA A 11 19.32 2.77 -3.16
N LEU A 12 19.90 2.70 -4.35
CA LEU A 12 19.13 2.55 -5.60
C LEU A 12 18.36 1.23 -5.64
N PHE A 13 18.98 0.13 -5.21
CA PHE A 13 18.33 -1.18 -5.14
C PHE A 13 17.16 -1.19 -4.16
N LEU A 14 17.35 -0.64 -2.95
CA LEU A 14 16.29 -0.52 -1.95
C LEU A 14 15.14 0.37 -2.43
N GLY A 15 15.45 1.48 -3.10
CA GLY A 15 14.45 2.35 -3.72
C GLY A 15 13.66 1.64 -4.82
N ALA A 16 14.33 0.89 -5.69
CA ALA A 16 13.69 0.10 -6.74
C ALA A 16 12.82 -1.02 -6.18
N LEU A 17 13.27 -1.72 -5.12
CA LEU A 17 12.47 -2.73 -4.43
C LEU A 17 11.20 -2.13 -3.81
N GLY A 18 11.32 -0.98 -3.13
CA GLY A 18 10.18 -0.28 -2.55
C GLY A 18 9.17 0.16 -3.61
N LEU A 19 9.66 0.77 -4.70
CA LEU A 19 8.82 1.19 -5.83
C LEU A 19 8.14 -0.01 -6.51
N GLY A 20 8.88 -1.10 -6.74
CA GLY A 20 8.34 -2.33 -7.32
C GLY A 20 7.26 -2.96 -6.43
N GLY A 21 7.50 -3.02 -5.12
CA GLY A 21 6.50 -3.48 -4.14
C GLY A 21 5.24 -2.62 -4.12
N PHE A 22 5.40 -1.29 -4.18
CA PHE A 22 4.29 -0.35 -4.24
C PHE A 22 3.45 -0.51 -5.51
N LEU A 23 4.09 -0.59 -6.67
CA LEU A 23 3.39 -0.82 -7.94
C LEU A 23 2.71 -2.19 -7.99
N TRP A 24 3.33 -3.21 -7.39
CA TRP A 24 2.71 -4.53 -7.25
C TRP A 24 1.47 -4.47 -6.34
N ALA A 25 1.52 -3.77 -5.21
CA ALA A 25 0.39 -3.63 -4.30
C ALA A 25 -0.81 -2.91 -4.97
N LEU A 26 -0.54 -1.85 -5.74
CA LEU A 26 -1.55 -1.18 -6.56
C LEU A 26 -2.16 -2.12 -7.59
N LYS A 27 -1.33 -2.88 -8.32
CA LYS A 27 -1.81 -3.83 -9.34
C LYS A 27 -2.60 -5.01 -8.75
N SER A 28 -2.28 -5.42 -7.53
CA SER A 28 -2.94 -6.55 -6.85
C SER A 28 -4.37 -6.25 -6.38
N GLY A 29 -4.91 -5.04 -6.63
CA GLY A 29 -6.30 -4.69 -6.30
C GLY A 29 -6.58 -4.65 -4.80
N GLN A 30 -5.53 -4.65 -3.96
CA GLN A 30 -5.68 -4.74 -2.50
C GLN A 30 -6.38 -3.51 -1.89
N TYR A 31 -6.43 -2.40 -2.63
CA TYR A 31 -7.16 -1.19 -2.27
C TYR A 31 -8.66 -1.26 -2.61
N GLU A 32 -9.07 -2.09 -3.57
CA GLU A 32 -10.48 -2.25 -3.94
C GLU A 32 -11.29 -2.91 -2.81
N ASP A 33 -10.65 -3.83 -2.05
CA ASP A 33 -11.26 -4.47 -0.89
C ASP A 33 -11.38 -3.52 0.32
N LEU A 34 -10.46 -2.56 0.46
CA LEU A 34 -10.55 -1.51 1.50
C LEU A 34 -11.72 -0.55 1.24
N ASP A 35 -11.96 -0.19 -0.02
CA ASP A 35 -13.13 0.62 -0.40
C ASP A 35 -14.45 -0.13 -0.12
N GLY A 36 -14.52 -1.43 -0.41
CA GLY A 36 -15.68 -2.28 -0.08
C GLY A 36 -15.90 -2.49 1.42
N ALA A 37 -14.83 -2.60 2.22
CA ALA A 37 -14.91 -2.70 3.67
C ALA A 37 -15.38 -1.39 4.33
N ALA A 38 -14.98 -0.25 3.78
CA ALA A 38 -15.43 1.07 4.23
C ALA A 38 -16.92 1.32 3.92
N GLU A 39 -17.42 0.87 2.77
CA GLU A 39 -18.84 0.92 2.43
C GLU A 39 -19.68 0.12 3.44
N ARG A 40 -19.25 -1.11 3.76
CA ARG A 40 -19.96 -1.97 4.72
C ARG A 40 -20.04 -1.38 6.13
N ILE A 41 -18.96 -0.79 6.65
CA ILE A 41 -18.96 -0.21 8.01
C ILE A 41 -19.79 1.07 8.12
N LEU A 42 -20.12 1.72 7.00
CA LEU A 42 -21.01 2.88 6.97
C LEU A 42 -22.47 2.42 6.96
N ILE A 43 -22.83 1.46 6.12
CA ILE A 43 -24.18 0.88 6.04
C ILE A 43 -24.58 0.20 7.36
N ASP A 44 -23.68 -0.60 7.95
CA ASP A 44 -23.92 -1.29 9.24
C ASP A 44 -24.28 -0.30 10.36
N ARG A 45 -23.83 0.97 10.30
CA ARG A 45 -24.16 2.00 11.30
C ARG A 45 -25.49 2.72 11.04
N GLU A 46 -25.91 2.86 9.79
CA GLU A 46 -27.22 3.44 9.47
C GLU A 46 -28.34 2.49 9.89
N ASP A 47 -28.19 1.19 9.61
CA ASP A 47 -29.18 0.16 9.94
C ASP A 47 -29.37 -0.03 11.47
N GLU A 48 -28.32 0.18 12.27
CA GLU A 48 -28.38 0.06 13.74
C GLU A 48 -29.03 1.28 14.43
N SER A 49 -29.13 2.42 13.73
CA SER A 49 -29.70 3.68 14.26
C SER A 49 -31.18 3.91 13.89
N GLY A 50 -31.79 2.99 13.15
CA GLY A 50 -33.14 3.10 12.59
C GLY A 50 -34.28 2.40 13.38
N HIS A 51 -34.12 2.17 14.68
CA HIS A 51 -35.18 1.72 15.60
C HIS A 51 -35.16 2.53 16.91
#